data_AF-F9Y4T2-F1
#
_entry.id   AF-F9Y4T2-F1
#
_cell.length_a   1.000
_cell.length_b   1.000
_cell.length_c   1.000
_cell.angle_alpha   90.00
_cell.angle_beta   90.00
_cell.angle_gamma   90.00
#
_symmetry.space_group_name_H-M   'P 1'
#
loop_
_entity.id
_entity.type
_entity.pdbx_description
1 polymer ?
#
loop_
_entity_poly.entity_id
_entity_poly.type
_entity_poly.pdbx_seq_one_letter_code
_entity_poly.pdbx_strand_id
1 'polypeptide(L)'
;MWAGDGNRSLEVRVSFDRLYAYKPEVLLSLAAVDSAREQNLRYDLRVKDVDTNGFTIHFATWSDTRISLATVSWFAFGTAQ
;
A
#
# COMPACT_ATOMS: atom_id res chain seq x y z
N MET A 1 -2.10 4.54 11.66
CA MET A 1 -3.17 3.64 12.17
C MET A 1 -2.98 3.42 13.67
N TRP A 2 -2.99 4.51 14.44
CA TRP A 2 -2.65 4.47 15.87
C TRP A 2 -3.87 4.13 16.74
N ALA A 3 -5.01 4.77 16.54
CA ALA A 3 -6.23 4.52 17.33
C ALA A 3 -7.15 3.44 16.71
N GLY A 4 -8.13 2.97 17.49
CA GLY A 4 -9.12 1.96 17.12
C GLY A 4 -8.63 0.51 17.18
N ASP A 5 -9.55 -0.45 17.22
CA ASP A 5 -9.28 -1.89 17.17
C ASP A 5 -10.03 -2.53 15.99
N GLY A 6 -9.71 -3.78 15.68
CA GLY A 6 -10.31 -4.49 14.55
C GLY A 6 -9.78 -4.01 13.21
N ASN A 7 -10.49 -4.35 12.14
CA ASN A 7 -10.05 -4.09 10.77
C ASN A 7 -10.02 -2.59 10.48
N ARG A 8 -8.84 -2.11 10.07
CA ARG A 8 -8.60 -0.72 9.69
C ARG A 8 -7.76 -0.72 8.42
N SER A 9 -8.15 0.08 7.44
CA SER A 9 -7.43 0.20 6.17
C SER A 9 -7.32 1.64 5.69
N LEU A 10 -6.36 1.87 4.82
CA LEU A 10 -6.15 3.10 4.09
C LEU A 10 -5.93 2.75 2.62
N GLU A 11 -6.57 3.49 1.73
CA GLU A 11 -6.33 3.41 0.30
C GLU A 11 -5.67 4.71 -0.18
N VAL A 12 -4.61 4.58 -0.97
CA VAL A 12 -3.90 5.71 -1.57
C VAL A 12 -3.78 5.48 -3.05
N ARG A 13 -4.36 6.38 -3.85
CA ARG A 13 -4.21 6.36 -5.31
C ARG A 13 -2.86 6.96 -5.69
N VAL A 14 -2.11 6.24 -6.52
CA VAL A 14 -0.86 6.71 -7.13
C VAL A 14 -1.09 6.86 -8.63
N SER A 15 -0.74 8.03 -9.17
CA SER A 15 -0.74 8.30 -10.61
C SER A 15 0.66 8.10 -11.16
N PHE A 16 0.76 7.51 -12.35
CA PHE A 16 2.02 7.44 -13.09
C PHE A 16 2.31 8.79 -13.77
N ASP A 17 3.58 9.18 -13.82
CA ASP A 17 4.01 10.40 -14.53
C ASP A 17 3.81 10.31 -16.05
N ARG A 18 3.76 9.08 -16.58
CA ARG A 18 3.48 8.77 -17.99
C ARG A 18 2.49 7.62 -18.09
N LEU A 19 1.66 7.67 -19.13
CA LEU A 19 0.71 6.59 -19.40
C LEU A 19 1.43 5.35 -19.93
N TYR A 20 0.96 4.18 -19.52
CA TYR A 20 1.32 2.91 -20.15
C TYR A 20 0.37 2.60 -21.30
N ALA A 21 0.88 1.93 -22.34
CA ALA A 21 0.05 1.51 -23.48
C ALA A 21 -0.98 0.42 -23.10
N TYR A 22 -0.66 -0.38 -22.09
CA TYR A 22 -1.52 -1.42 -21.50
C TYR A 22 -1.37 -1.39 -19.97
N LYS A 23 -2.28 -2.05 -19.26
CA LYS A 23 -2.19 -2.21 -17.80
C LYS A 23 -0.81 -2.77 -17.41
N PRO A 24 0.02 -2.04 -16.63
CA PRO A 24 1.32 -2.52 -16.19
C PRO A 24 1.17 -3.53 -15.05
N GLU A 25 2.26 -4.25 -14.77
CA GLU A 25 2.41 -5.00 -13.52
C GLU A 25 3.01 -4.10 -12.44
N VAL A 26 2.49 -4.20 -11.22
CA VAL A 26 2.91 -3.34 -10.10
C VAL A 26 3.30 -4.20 -8.91
N LEU A 27 4.45 -3.90 -8.33
CA LEU A 27 4.95 -4.50 -7.10
C LEU A 27 4.97 -3.45 -5.98
N LEU A 28 4.48 -3.84 -4.79
CA LEU A 28 4.62 -3.04 -3.57
C LEU A 28 5.62 -3.71 -2.63
N SER A 29 6.32 -2.89 -1.86
CA SER A 29 7.20 -3.32 -0.79
C SER A 29 7.03 -2.42 0.43
N LEU A 30 7.05 -3.01 1.62
CA LEU A 30 7.12 -2.27 2.86
C LEU A 30 8.57 -1.82 3.09
N ALA A 31 8.81 -0.51 3.04
CA ALA A 31 10.16 0.05 3.20
C ALA A 31 10.49 0.37 4.66
N ALA A 32 9.51 0.78 5.46
CA ALA A 32 9.66 1.03 6.89
C ALA A 32 8.33 0.90 7.61
N VAL A 33 8.38 0.53 8.89
CA VAL A 33 7.22 0.51 9.79
C VAL A 33 7.65 0.89 11.19
N ASP A 34 6.89 1.77 11.81
CA ASP A 34 6.97 2.09 13.24
C ASP A 34 5.65 1.66 13.90
N SER A 35 5.76 0.74 14.84
CA SER A 35 4.63 0.13 15.53
C SER A 35 4.91 0.04 17.03
N ALA A 36 3.83 0.05 17.81
CA ALA A 36 3.93 -0.24 19.24
C ALA A 36 4.58 -1.62 19.47
N ARG A 37 5.33 -1.74 20.55
CA ARG A 37 6.06 -2.98 20.89
C ARG A 37 5.17 -4.00 21.60
N GLU A 38 4.06 -3.54 22.15
CA GLU A 38 3.21 -4.28 23.08
C GLU A 38 2.23 -5.23 22.36
N GLN A 39 2.03 -5.05 21.05
CA GLN A 39 1.14 -5.86 20.23
C GLN A 39 1.89 -6.50 19.06
N ASN A 40 1.36 -7.60 18.53
CA ASN A 40 1.91 -8.21 17.32
C ASN A 40 1.78 -7.25 16.13
N LEU A 41 2.84 -7.13 15.35
CA LEU A 41 2.80 -6.43 14.07
C LEU A 41 2.00 -7.26 13.06
N ARG A 42 0.87 -6.72 12.62
CA ARG A 42 0.00 -7.32 11.61
C ARG A 42 -0.33 -6.28 10.55
N TYR A 43 -0.02 -6.58 9.30
CA TYR A 43 -0.37 -5.73 8.16
C TYR A 43 -0.63 -6.57 6.91
N ASP A 44 -1.41 -6.02 6.00
CA ASP A 44 -1.68 -6.56 4.67
C ASP A 44 -1.52 -5.42 3.66
N LEU A 45 -0.72 -5.67 2.61
CA LEU A 45 -0.38 -4.69 1.59
C LEU A 45 -0.78 -5.25 0.22
N ARG A 46 -1.66 -4.54 -0.49
CA ARG A 46 -2.21 -4.98 -1.78
C ARG A 46 -2.17 -3.89 -2.83
N VAL A 47 -1.89 -4.30 -4.05
CA VAL A 47 -2.17 -3.50 -5.25
C VAL A 47 -3.63 -3.69 -5.62
N LYS A 48 -4.34 -2.60 -5.85
CA LYS A 48 -5.71 -2.58 -6.37
C LYS A 48 -5.81 -1.64 -7.58
N ASP A 49 -6.87 -1.83 -8.36
CA ASP A 49 -7.33 -0.88 -9.38
C ASP A 49 -6.23 -0.36 -10.32
N VAL A 50 -5.37 -1.28 -10.78
CA VAL A 50 -4.32 -0.94 -11.75
C VAL A 50 -4.94 -0.68 -13.11
N ASP A 51 -4.64 0.48 -13.68
CA ASP A 51 -4.95 0.89 -15.04
C ASP A 51 -3.72 1.54 -15.69
N THR A 52 -3.89 2.09 -16.89
CA THR A 52 -2.79 2.71 -17.67
C THR A 52 -2.25 4.00 -17.05
N ASN A 53 -3.00 4.61 -16.11
CA ASN A 53 -2.74 5.93 -15.54
C ASN A 53 -2.28 5.84 -14.08
N GLY A 54 -2.43 4.69 -13.42
CA GLY A 54 -2.03 4.49 -12.03
C GLY A 54 -2.52 3.20 -11.40
N PHE A 55 -2.42 3.15 -10.07
CA PHE A 55 -2.90 2.05 -9.24
C PHE A 55 -3.24 2.56 -7.83
N THR A 56 -3.93 1.74 -7.04
CA THR A 56 -4.27 2.04 -5.64
C THR A 56 -3.48 1.14 -4.70
N ILE A 57 -2.79 1.73 -3.73
CA ILE A 57 -2.20 1.02 -2.60
C ILE A 57 -3.30 0.82 -1.56
N HIS A 58 -3.58 -0.43 -1.20
CA HIS A 58 -4.41 -0.76 -0.05
C HIS A 58 -3.52 -1.30 1.07
N PHE A 59 -3.41 -0.55 2.16
CA PHE A 59 -2.73 -0.97 3.39
C PHE A 59 -3.79 -1.26 4.44
N ALA A 60 -3.74 -2.42 5.08
CA ALA A 60 -4.63 -2.79 6.16
C ALA A 60 -3.88 -3.32 7.38
N THR A 61 -4.51 -3.16 8.54
CA THR A 61 -4.12 -3.77 9.81
C THR A 61 -5.38 -4.24 10.54
N TRP A 62 -5.23 -5.07 11.57
CA TRP A 62 -6.36 -5.61 12.31
C TRP A 62 -6.03 -5.89 13.77
N SER A 63 -7.05 -6.31 14.51
CA SER A 63 -6.99 -6.56 15.96
C SER A 63 -6.51 -5.30 16.69
N ASP A 64 -5.68 -5.46 17.70
CA ASP A 64 -5.15 -4.43 18.59
C ASP A 64 -3.89 -3.71 18.07
N THR A 65 -3.42 -4.05 16.86
CA THR A 65 -2.17 -3.54 16.27
C THR A 65 -2.14 -2.00 16.21
N ARG A 66 -1.03 -1.38 16.62
CA ARG A 66 -0.85 0.08 16.60
C ARG A 66 0.33 0.44 15.70
N ILE A 67 0.07 1.14 14.59
CA ILE A 67 1.10 1.58 13.63
C ILE A 67 1.08 3.11 13.57
N SER A 68 2.17 3.75 13.97
CA SER A 68 2.36 5.21 13.87
C SER A 68 2.75 5.61 12.44
N LEU A 69 3.63 4.83 11.80
CA LEU A 69 4.14 5.07 10.46
C LEU A 69 4.25 3.76 9.66
N ALA A 70 3.88 3.81 8.38
CA ALA A 70 4.25 2.81 7.40
C ALA A 70 4.68 3.53 6.11
N THR A 71 5.83 3.16 5.57
CA THR A 71 6.33 3.66 4.29
C THR A 71 6.25 2.54 3.27
N VAL A 72 5.55 2.78 2.17
CA VAL A 72 5.40 1.83 1.07
C VAL A 72 6.17 2.35 -0.13
N SER A 73 7.07 1.52 -0.65
CA SER A 73 7.71 1.72 -1.94
C SER A 73 6.98 0.91 -3.00
N TRP A 74 7.01 1.36 -4.25
CA TRP A 74 6.39 0.67 -5.36
C TRP A 74 7.25 0.74 -6.62
N PHE A 75 7.05 -0.24 -7.50
CA PHE A 75 7.66 -0.30 -8.81
C PHE A 75 6.62 -0.80 -9.82
N ALA A 76 6.55 -0.16 -10.98
CA ALA A 76 5.67 -0.57 -12.07
C ALA A 76 6.48 -0.85 -13.33
N PHE A 77 6.15 -1.94 -14.04
CA PHE A 77 6.79 -2.29 -15.30
C PHE A 77 5.75 -2.69 -16.35
N GLY A 78 6.02 -2.28 -17.59
CA GLY A 78 5.13 -2.47 -18.72
C GLY A 78 5.57 -1.65 -19.92
N THR A 79 4.86 -1.79 -21.02
CA THR A 79 5.13 -1.04 -22.26
C THR A 79 4.66 0.41 -22.10
N ALA A 80 5.60 1.37 -22.17
CA ALA A 80 5.28 2.79 -22.20
C ALA A 80 4.57 3.17 -23.51
N GLN A 81 3.68 4.16 -23.45
CA GLN A 81 3.08 4.77 -24.63
C GLN A 81 4.06 5.72 -25.33
#